data_AF-A0A0H2RNX7-F1
#
_entry.id   AF-A0A0H2RNX7-F1
#
_cell.length_a   1.000
_cell.length_b   1.000
_cell.length_c   1.000
_cell.angle_alpha   90.00
_cell.angle_beta   90.00
_cell.angle_gamma   90.00
#
_symmetry.space_group_name_H-M   'P 1'
#
loop_
_entity.id
_entity.type
_entity.pdbx_description
1 polymer ?
#
loop_
_entity_poly.entity_id
_entity_poly.type
_entity_poly.pdbx_seq_one_letter_code
_entity_poly.pdbx_strand_id
1 'polypeptide(L)'
;MLCENRFTLQGSPSTCALDAGIIPFPSIILLILVPIYLLAQRRYNFKQYGNLSEPPSKVFPFWAHCIFVGLAVCLVGMHFLEVARLAAAHMGVGLLPFTILADITVVFVMCYPKLNFGMGPGRCVRVSSMLLFYWFVLAILEGIKVARLITYNQLNPAKGTAYPSSDWLLDNTVILGLYTVFVLAESVHLILIYRLTFLANTIPTQAGKPFEVHDLEASKDLLSYSTTGLR
;
A
#
# COMPACT_ATOMS: atom_id res chain seq x y z
N MET A 1 -13.48 -19.67 23.15
CA MET A 1 -14.38 -18.59 23.57
C MET A 1 -14.39 -17.52 22.49
N LEU A 2 -15.32 -17.56 21.53
CA LEU A 2 -15.30 -16.65 20.38
C LEU A 2 -16.13 -15.37 20.62
N CYS A 3 -17.20 -15.38 21.41
CA CYS A 3 -18.06 -14.19 21.65
C CYS A 3 -18.88 -14.27 22.96
N GLU A 4 -18.31 -14.67 24.10
CA GLU A 4 -19.13 -15.03 25.28
C GLU A 4 -19.77 -13.83 26.00
N ASN A 5 -19.21 -12.61 25.86
CA ASN A 5 -19.63 -11.41 26.58
C ASN A 5 -19.96 -10.19 25.69
N ARG A 6 -20.46 -10.39 24.45
CA ARG A 6 -20.74 -9.26 23.53
C ARG A 6 -22.24 -8.95 23.38
N PHE A 7 -22.55 -7.65 23.40
CA PHE A 7 -23.91 -7.11 23.28
C PHE A 7 -24.42 -7.17 21.83
N THR A 8 -25.67 -7.58 21.65
CA THR A 8 -26.37 -7.55 20.36
C THR A 8 -27.09 -6.22 20.20
N LEU A 9 -26.70 -5.39 19.22
CA LEU A 9 -27.57 -4.30 18.74
C LEU A 9 -28.59 -4.87 17.74
N GLN A 10 -29.86 -4.48 17.86
CA GLN A 10 -30.89 -4.86 16.88
C GLN A 10 -30.54 -4.34 15.48
N GLY A 11 -30.71 -5.20 14.47
CA GLY A 11 -30.61 -4.82 13.04
C GLY A 11 -29.22 -4.85 12.40
N SER A 12 -28.18 -5.37 13.05
CA SER A 12 -26.83 -5.44 12.48
C SER A 12 -26.05 -6.65 13.04
N PRO A 13 -25.10 -7.27 12.28
CA PRO A 13 -24.26 -8.36 12.79
C PRO A 13 -23.67 -8.01 14.15
N SER A 14 -23.50 -8.94 15.09
CA SER A 14 -22.87 -8.58 16.38
C SER A 14 -21.49 -7.94 16.15
N THR A 15 -21.04 -7.02 17.00
CA THR A 15 -19.69 -6.45 16.87
C THR A 15 -18.62 -7.54 16.84
N CYS A 16 -18.89 -8.67 17.49
CA CYS A 16 -18.07 -9.86 17.40
C CYS A 16 -18.04 -10.51 16.01
N ALA A 17 -19.18 -10.63 15.31
CA ALA A 17 -19.19 -11.17 13.94
C ALA A 17 -18.41 -10.27 12.98
N LEU A 18 -18.43 -8.97 13.21
CA LEU A 18 -17.69 -7.99 12.42
C LEU A 18 -16.17 -8.13 12.65
N ASP A 19 -15.73 -8.19 13.91
CA ASP A 19 -14.31 -8.34 14.29
C ASP A 19 -13.76 -9.75 13.97
N ALA A 20 -14.57 -10.78 14.13
CA ALA A 20 -14.14 -12.17 13.94
C ALA A 20 -14.24 -12.63 12.48
N GLY A 21 -15.21 -12.15 11.71
CA GLY A 21 -15.47 -12.67 10.36
C GLY A 21 -15.15 -11.68 9.25
N ILE A 22 -15.65 -10.45 9.37
CA ILE A 22 -15.74 -9.54 8.23
C ILE A 22 -14.44 -8.72 8.05
N ILE A 23 -13.92 -8.11 9.12
CA ILE A 23 -12.69 -7.31 9.06
C ILE A 23 -11.44 -8.10 8.63
N PRO A 24 -11.20 -9.34 9.08
CA PRO A 24 -10.00 -10.07 8.68
C PRO A 24 -10.11 -10.66 7.26
N PHE A 25 -11.28 -10.66 6.63
CA PHE A 25 -11.48 -11.27 5.32
C PHE A 25 -10.60 -10.68 4.20
N PRO A 26 -10.50 -9.35 4.03
CA PRO A 26 -9.56 -8.75 3.07
C PRO A 26 -8.09 -9.11 3.36
N SER A 27 -7.74 -9.25 4.63
CA SER A 27 -6.39 -9.62 5.09
C SER A 27 -6.04 -11.06 4.72
N ILE A 28 -6.99 -12.00 4.88
CA ILE A 28 -6.83 -13.39 4.44
C ILE A 28 -6.65 -13.45 2.92
N ILE A 29 -7.46 -12.71 2.16
CA ILE A 29 -7.32 -12.62 0.70
C ILE A 29 -5.93 -12.12 0.33
N LEU A 30 -5.47 -11.03 0.97
CA LEU A 30 -4.14 -10.47 0.72
C LEU A 30 -3.03 -11.49 1.02
N LEU A 31 -3.10 -12.17 2.15
CA LEU A 31 -2.14 -13.21 2.56
C LEU A 31 -2.08 -14.39 1.60
N ILE A 32 -3.16 -14.69 0.87
CA ILE A 32 -3.18 -15.72 -0.17
C ILE A 32 -2.66 -15.15 -1.51
N LEU A 33 -3.07 -13.93 -1.87
CA LEU A 33 -2.70 -13.33 -3.15
C LEU A 33 -1.22 -12.95 -3.23
N VAL A 34 -0.61 -12.48 -2.14
CA VAL A 34 0.82 -12.13 -2.09
C VAL A 34 1.70 -13.32 -2.49
N PRO A 35 1.66 -14.51 -1.83
CA PRO A 35 2.51 -15.63 -2.21
C PRO A 35 2.22 -16.13 -3.63
N ILE A 36 0.96 -16.15 -4.08
CA ILE A 36 0.61 -16.51 -5.46
C ILE A 36 1.28 -15.53 -6.44
N TYR A 37 1.21 -14.23 -6.16
CA TYR A 37 1.86 -13.19 -6.96
C TYR A 37 3.38 -13.37 -6.99
N LEU A 38 4.01 -13.62 -5.84
CA LEU A 38 5.44 -13.86 -5.74
C LEU A 38 5.88 -15.12 -6.51
N LEU A 39 5.11 -16.20 -6.44
CA LEU A 39 5.37 -17.43 -7.19
C LEU A 39 5.20 -17.21 -8.70
N ALA A 40 4.17 -16.48 -9.11
CA ALA A 40 3.95 -16.12 -10.50
C ALA A 40 5.11 -15.27 -11.04
N GLN A 41 5.52 -14.23 -10.31
CA GLN A 41 6.65 -13.37 -10.68
C GLN A 41 7.95 -14.15 -10.82
N ARG A 42 8.26 -15.09 -9.92
CA ARG A 42 9.46 -15.94 -10.05
C ARG A 42 9.47 -16.72 -11.36
N ARG A 43 8.31 -17.22 -11.82
CA ARG A 43 8.18 -17.93 -13.10
C ARG A 43 8.33 -17.00 -14.31
N TYR A 44 7.81 -15.77 -14.24
CA TYR A 44 7.91 -14.79 -15.32
C TYR A 44 9.32 -14.18 -15.44
N ASN A 45 9.95 -13.82 -14.32
CA ASN A 45 11.29 -13.22 -14.31
C ASN A 45 12.37 -14.16 -14.85
N PHE A 46 12.25 -15.48 -14.66
CA PHE A 46 13.16 -16.46 -15.29
C PHE A 46 13.15 -16.37 -16.83
N LYS A 47 12.05 -15.89 -17.43
CA LYS A 47 11.88 -15.79 -18.88
C LYS A 47 12.26 -14.42 -19.45
N GLN A 48 12.45 -13.40 -18.61
CA GLN A 48 12.46 -11.98 -19.02
C GLN A 48 13.73 -11.21 -18.62
N TYR A 49 14.86 -11.89 -18.35
CA TYR A 49 16.18 -11.25 -18.18
C TYR A 49 16.84 -10.79 -19.50
N GLY A 50 16.06 -10.72 -20.60
CA GLY A 50 16.57 -10.35 -21.92
C GLY A 50 16.61 -8.85 -22.19
N ASN A 51 15.48 -8.13 -22.09
CA ASN A 51 15.35 -6.81 -22.75
C ASN A 51 14.18 -5.96 -22.21
N LEU A 52 14.17 -5.48 -20.95
CA LEU A 52 13.24 -4.41 -20.59
C LEU A 52 13.90 -3.32 -19.74
N SER A 53 13.94 -2.13 -20.35
CA SER A 53 14.32 -0.86 -19.77
C SER A 53 13.69 -0.66 -18.39
N GLU A 54 14.52 -0.21 -17.46
CA GLU A 54 14.15 0.07 -16.08
C GLU A 54 12.89 0.94 -16.01
N PRO A 55 11.88 0.57 -15.19
CA PRO A 55 10.73 1.45 -14.97
C PRO A 55 11.23 2.76 -14.34
N PRO A 56 10.60 3.90 -14.65
CA PRO A 56 11.01 5.21 -14.14
C PRO A 56 10.95 5.21 -12.61
N SER A 57 12.11 5.01 -11.98
CA SER A 57 12.29 4.63 -10.58
C SER A 57 12.13 5.77 -9.57
N LYS A 58 11.56 6.91 -9.98
CA LYS A 58 11.59 8.16 -9.19
C LYS A 58 10.24 8.88 -9.08
N VAL A 59 9.12 8.16 -9.16
CA VAL A 59 7.78 8.79 -8.99
C VAL A 59 7.51 9.13 -7.52
N PHE A 60 8.04 8.31 -6.60
CA PHE A 60 7.80 8.47 -5.18
C PHE A 60 9.09 8.86 -4.46
N PRO A 61 9.14 10.00 -3.76
CA PRO A 61 10.35 10.42 -3.08
C PRO A 61 10.63 9.51 -1.89
N PHE A 62 11.91 9.23 -1.64
CA PHE A 62 12.35 8.31 -0.59
C PHE A 62 11.81 8.67 0.80
N TRP A 63 11.75 9.96 1.13
CA TRP A 63 11.22 10.43 2.42
C TRP A 63 9.74 10.06 2.61
N ALA A 64 8.92 10.14 1.55
CA ALA A 64 7.52 9.78 1.62
C ALA A 64 7.36 8.26 1.79
N HIS A 65 8.26 7.46 1.21
CA HIS A 65 8.30 6.00 1.44
C HIS A 65 8.63 5.68 2.90
N CYS A 66 9.63 6.35 3.47
CA CYS A 66 9.96 6.19 4.89
C CYS A 66 8.79 6.54 5.81
N ILE A 67 8.09 7.66 5.54
CA ILE A 67 6.89 8.04 6.31
C ILE A 67 5.80 6.98 6.15
N PHE A 68 5.53 6.52 4.94
CA PHE A 68 4.51 5.50 4.67
C PHE A 68 4.79 4.20 5.42
N VAL A 69 6.03 3.70 5.37
CA VAL A 69 6.46 2.51 6.11
C VAL A 69 6.37 2.74 7.62
N GLY A 70 6.80 3.90 8.11
CA GLY A 70 6.67 4.27 9.53
C GLY A 70 5.22 4.23 10.01
N LEU A 71 4.29 4.81 9.23
CA LEU A 71 2.85 4.74 9.52
C LEU A 71 2.32 3.30 9.49
N ALA A 72 2.78 2.47 8.57
CA ALA A 72 2.38 1.06 8.50
C ALA A 72 2.88 0.25 9.72
N VAL A 73 4.08 0.55 10.23
CA VAL A 73 4.57 -0.02 11.50
C VAL A 73 3.72 0.47 12.68
N CYS A 74 3.35 1.75 12.71
CA CYS A 74 2.42 2.26 13.71
C CYS A 74 1.05 1.56 13.65
N LEU A 75 0.52 1.29 12.45
CA LEU A 75 -0.72 0.54 12.26
C LEU A 75 -0.62 -0.87 12.87
N VAL A 76 0.47 -1.59 12.62
CA VAL A 76 0.73 -2.90 13.25
C VAL A 76 0.70 -2.78 14.77
N GLY A 77 1.36 -1.75 15.32
CA GLY A 77 1.34 -1.45 16.75
C GLY A 77 -0.06 -1.21 17.31
N MET A 78 -0.89 -0.45 16.59
CA MET A 78 -2.28 -0.20 16.97
C MET A 78 -3.12 -1.49 17.00
N HIS A 79 -2.95 -2.39 16.02
CA HIS A 79 -3.64 -3.69 16.04
C HIS A 79 -3.17 -4.59 17.20
N PHE A 80 -1.88 -4.57 17.54
CA PHE A 80 -1.40 -5.28 18.73
C PHE A 80 -2.03 -4.72 20.01
N LEU A 81 -2.11 -3.39 20.14
CA LEU A 81 -2.77 -2.75 21.28
C LEU A 81 -4.26 -3.12 21.35
N GLU A 82 -4.96 -3.13 20.21
CA GLU A 82 -6.35 -3.54 20.15
C GLU A 82 -6.51 -4.99 20.63
N VAL A 83 -5.73 -5.93 20.08
CA VAL A 83 -5.78 -7.34 20.48
C VAL A 83 -5.48 -7.51 21.96
N ALA A 84 -4.46 -6.84 22.48
CA ALA A 84 -4.08 -6.91 23.89
C ALA A 84 -5.21 -6.40 24.79
N ARG A 85 -5.85 -5.27 24.43
CA ARG A 85 -6.96 -4.69 25.20
C ARG A 85 -8.23 -5.54 25.10
N LEU A 86 -8.53 -6.11 23.94
CA LEU A 86 -9.64 -7.07 23.75
C LEU A 86 -9.43 -8.35 24.55
N ALA A 87 -8.20 -8.86 24.59
CA ALA A 87 -7.84 -10.03 25.40
C ALA A 87 -7.99 -9.75 26.89
N ALA A 88 -7.49 -8.60 27.37
CA ALA A 88 -7.63 -8.16 28.76
C ALA A 88 -9.09 -7.97 29.19
N ALA A 89 -9.95 -7.53 28.27
CA ALA A 89 -11.39 -7.38 28.50
C ALA A 89 -12.20 -8.67 28.29
N HIS A 90 -11.55 -9.82 28.01
CA HIS A 90 -12.19 -11.11 27.68
C HIS A 90 -13.27 -11.01 26.58
N MET A 91 -13.11 -10.09 25.63
CA MET A 91 -14.10 -9.81 24.58
C MET A 91 -13.94 -10.65 23.31
N GLY A 92 -13.01 -11.61 23.33
CA GLY A 92 -12.67 -12.48 22.20
C GLY A 92 -11.73 -11.80 21.20
N VAL A 93 -10.71 -12.53 20.76
CA VAL A 93 -9.67 -12.05 19.82
C VAL A 93 -9.93 -12.49 18.37
N GLY A 94 -10.88 -13.40 18.15
CA GLY A 94 -11.37 -13.78 16.82
C GLY A 94 -10.26 -14.09 15.80
N LEU A 95 -10.48 -13.68 14.55
CA LEU A 95 -9.48 -13.72 13.47
C LEU A 95 -8.70 -12.40 13.33
N LEU A 96 -8.77 -11.50 14.30
CA LEU A 96 -8.02 -10.25 14.31
C LEU A 96 -6.49 -10.45 14.15
N PRO A 97 -5.85 -11.51 14.68
CA PRO A 97 -4.43 -11.76 14.42
C PRO A 97 -4.06 -11.91 12.95
N PHE A 98 -4.99 -12.27 12.06
CA PHE A 98 -4.74 -12.33 10.63
C PHE A 98 -4.57 -10.95 9.98
N THR A 99 -5.20 -9.89 10.52
CA THR A 99 -4.96 -8.52 10.05
C THR A 99 -3.54 -8.08 10.36
N ILE A 100 -3.06 -8.39 11.58
CA ILE A 100 -1.67 -8.14 11.99
C ILE A 100 -0.69 -8.85 11.05
N LEU A 101 -0.93 -10.12 10.72
CA LEU A 101 -0.08 -10.87 9.80
C LEU A 101 -0.07 -10.26 8.39
N ALA A 102 -1.23 -9.81 7.89
CA ALA A 102 -1.33 -9.15 6.60
C ALA A 102 -0.57 -7.81 6.59
N ASP A 103 -0.70 -7.00 7.64
CA ASP A 103 -0.01 -5.71 7.74
C ASP A 103 1.51 -5.89 7.89
N ILE A 104 1.97 -6.87 8.68
CA ILE A 104 3.38 -7.27 8.74
C ILE A 104 3.87 -7.69 7.35
N THR A 105 3.05 -8.45 6.60
CA THR A 105 3.39 -8.85 5.24
C THR A 105 3.52 -7.63 4.34
N VAL A 106 2.63 -6.65 4.42
CA VAL A 106 2.74 -5.40 3.65
C VAL A 106 4.02 -4.65 4.01
N VAL A 107 4.31 -4.47 5.30
CA VAL A 107 5.55 -3.82 5.77
C VAL A 107 6.78 -4.56 5.26
N PHE A 108 6.80 -5.89 5.38
CA PHE A 108 7.90 -6.72 4.90
C PHE A 108 8.12 -6.53 3.40
N VAL A 109 7.06 -6.67 2.59
CA VAL A 109 7.23 -6.59 1.14
C VAL A 109 7.60 -5.15 0.69
N MET A 110 7.20 -4.11 1.43
CA MET A 110 7.62 -2.71 1.20
C MET A 110 9.09 -2.42 1.59
N CYS A 111 9.61 -3.09 2.61
CA CYS A 111 10.95 -2.86 3.16
C CYS A 111 12.06 -3.61 2.41
N TYR A 112 11.74 -4.69 1.70
CA TYR A 112 12.74 -5.53 1.02
C TYR A 112 12.66 -5.43 -0.51
N PRO A 113 13.05 -4.28 -1.12
CA PRO A 113 13.03 -4.10 -2.57
C PRO A 113 14.05 -5.01 -3.27
N LYS A 114 15.15 -5.36 -2.59
CA LYS A 114 16.25 -6.20 -3.11
C LYS A 114 15.85 -7.63 -3.43
N LEU A 115 14.68 -8.09 -2.97
CA LEU A 115 14.20 -9.43 -3.27
C LEU A 115 13.56 -9.54 -4.68
N ASN A 116 13.71 -8.50 -5.53
CA ASN A 116 13.06 -8.42 -6.86
C ASN A 116 11.53 -8.57 -6.79
N PHE A 117 10.93 -8.28 -5.63
CA PHE A 117 9.50 -8.42 -5.36
C PHE A 117 8.65 -7.22 -5.80
N GLY A 118 9.25 -6.24 -6.50
CA GLY A 118 8.50 -5.20 -7.21
C GLY A 118 7.65 -4.25 -6.35
N MET A 119 7.98 -4.10 -5.06
CA MET A 119 7.21 -3.31 -4.08
C MET A 119 8.05 -2.22 -3.38
N GLY A 120 9.18 -1.82 -3.98
CA GLY A 120 9.93 -0.64 -3.54
C GLY A 120 9.33 0.68 -4.04
N PRO A 121 10.07 1.80 -3.97
CA PRO A 121 9.63 3.11 -4.48
C PRO A 121 9.20 3.13 -5.97
N GLY A 122 9.62 2.14 -6.75
CA GLY A 122 9.25 1.91 -8.15
C GLY A 122 8.20 0.80 -8.36
N ARG A 123 7.27 0.62 -7.42
CA ARG A 123 6.23 -0.42 -7.49
C ARG A 123 5.36 -0.31 -8.75
N CYS A 124 4.90 -1.45 -9.26
CA CYS A 124 4.08 -1.49 -10.48
C CYS A 124 2.60 -1.13 -10.19
N VAL A 125 1.88 -0.69 -11.23
CA VAL A 125 0.44 -0.35 -11.17
C VAL A 125 -0.38 -1.47 -10.53
N ARG A 126 -0.10 -2.73 -10.88
CA ARG A 126 -0.84 -3.90 -10.36
C ARG A 126 -0.73 -4.00 -8.84
N VAL A 127 0.48 -3.88 -8.31
CA VAL A 127 0.74 -3.92 -6.86
C VAL A 127 0.03 -2.77 -6.13
N SER A 128 0.20 -1.54 -6.63
CA SER A 128 -0.44 -0.38 -6.01
C SER A 128 -1.97 -0.47 -6.07
N SER A 129 -2.54 -0.99 -7.17
CA SER A 129 -3.99 -1.22 -7.27
C SER A 129 -4.52 -2.28 -6.29
N MET A 130 -3.76 -3.36 -6.04
CA MET A 130 -4.14 -4.39 -5.06
C MET A 130 -4.11 -3.83 -3.64
N LEU A 131 -3.08 -3.05 -3.31
CA LEU A 131 -2.96 -2.39 -2.00
C LEU A 131 -4.04 -1.34 -1.81
N LEU A 132 -4.32 -0.51 -2.82
CA LEU A 132 -5.41 0.45 -2.77
C LEU A 132 -6.75 -0.23 -2.47
N PHE A 133 -7.05 -1.33 -3.18
CA PHE A 133 -8.25 -2.11 -2.92
C PHE A 133 -8.29 -2.66 -1.49
N TYR A 134 -7.18 -3.24 -1.02
CA TYR A 134 -7.05 -3.75 0.35
C TYR A 134 -7.33 -2.67 1.40
N TRP A 135 -6.63 -1.53 1.33
CA TRP A 135 -6.81 -0.42 2.27
C TRP A 135 -8.21 0.19 2.19
N PHE A 136 -8.77 0.29 0.99
CA PHE A 136 -10.11 0.85 0.79
C PHE A 136 -11.19 -0.02 1.44
N VAL A 137 -11.14 -1.32 1.23
CA VAL A 137 -12.09 -2.25 1.86
C VAL A 137 -11.94 -2.22 3.37
N LEU A 138 -10.71 -2.22 3.90
CA LEU A 138 -10.48 -2.10 5.34
C LEU A 138 -10.98 -0.78 5.92
N ALA A 139 -10.78 0.35 5.25
CA ALA A 139 -11.30 1.64 5.68
C ALA A 139 -12.84 1.65 5.78
N ILE A 140 -13.53 1.01 4.83
CA ILE A 140 -15.00 0.89 4.87
C ILE A 140 -15.44 0.04 6.07
N LEU A 141 -14.85 -1.15 6.24
CA LEU A 141 -15.23 -2.07 7.31
C LEU A 141 -14.93 -1.49 8.69
N GLU A 142 -13.77 -0.85 8.83
CA GLU A 142 -13.39 -0.16 10.06
C GLU A 142 -14.28 1.06 10.31
N GLY A 143 -14.69 1.78 9.27
CA GLY A 143 -15.66 2.87 9.37
C GLY A 143 -17.02 2.40 9.91
N ILE A 144 -17.51 1.24 9.45
CA ILE A 144 -18.74 0.62 9.98
C ILE A 144 -18.55 0.25 11.45
N LYS A 145 -17.39 -0.32 11.81
CA LYS A 145 -17.07 -0.67 13.20
C LYS A 145 -17.07 0.56 14.11
N VAL A 146 -16.34 1.61 13.74
CA VAL A 146 -16.27 2.88 14.48
C VAL A 146 -17.66 3.49 14.64
N ALA A 147 -18.47 3.55 13.56
CA ALA A 147 -19.82 4.10 13.62
C ALA A 147 -20.70 3.38 14.67
N ARG A 148 -20.59 2.06 14.75
CA ARG A 148 -21.31 1.27 15.75
C ARG A 148 -20.74 1.44 17.14
N LEU A 149 -19.44 1.64 17.24
CA LEU A 149 -18.75 1.86 18.51
C LEU A 149 -19.12 3.22 19.12
N ILE A 150 -19.39 4.22 18.30
CA ILE A 150 -19.97 5.50 18.73
C ILE A 150 -21.34 5.27 19.37
N THR A 151 -22.24 4.54 18.69
CA THR A 151 -23.56 4.21 19.23
C THR A 151 -23.45 3.41 20.53
N TYR A 152 -22.53 2.46 20.59
CA TYR A 152 -22.27 1.66 21.80
C TYR A 152 -21.81 2.54 22.96
N ASN A 153 -20.84 3.43 22.73
CA ASN A 153 -20.33 4.35 23.75
C ASN A 153 -21.41 5.29 24.28
N GLN A 154 -22.41 5.64 23.46
CA GLN A 154 -23.56 6.46 23.89
C GLN A 154 -24.57 5.66 24.72
N LEU A 155 -24.92 4.44 24.30
CA LEU A 155 -25.98 3.64 24.91
C LEU A 155 -25.52 2.86 26.15
N ASN A 156 -24.29 2.34 26.14
CA ASN A 156 -23.73 1.52 27.20
C ASN A 156 -22.26 1.91 27.45
N PRO A 157 -22.01 3.12 28.00
CA PRO A 157 -20.65 3.54 28.30
C PRO A 157 -20.06 2.65 29.38
N ALA A 158 -19.07 1.83 29.01
CA ALA A 158 -18.35 0.94 29.92
C ALA A 158 -17.36 1.73 30.78
N LYS A 159 -17.87 2.65 31.61
CA LYS A 159 -17.07 3.47 32.51
C LYS A 159 -16.57 2.62 33.68
N GLY A 160 -15.26 2.55 33.87
CA GLY A 160 -14.63 1.84 35.00
C GLY A 160 -14.28 0.36 34.75
N THR A 161 -14.37 -0.13 33.51
CA THR A 161 -13.77 -1.42 33.13
C THR A 161 -12.27 -1.26 32.84
N ALA A 162 -11.55 -2.38 32.73
CA ALA A 162 -10.14 -2.38 32.32
C ALA A 162 -9.91 -1.82 30.89
N TYR A 163 -10.97 -1.68 30.10
CA TYR A 163 -10.93 -1.07 28.77
C TYR A 163 -12.18 -0.20 28.54
N PRO A 164 -12.09 1.11 28.87
CA PRO A 164 -13.20 2.03 28.71
C PRO A 164 -13.66 2.12 27.25
N SER A 165 -14.97 2.24 27.03
CA SER A 165 -15.54 2.36 25.68
C SER A 165 -15.05 3.59 24.90
N SER A 166 -14.61 4.65 25.59
CA SER A 166 -13.97 5.83 24.98
C SER A 166 -12.61 5.49 24.36
N ASP A 167 -11.81 4.70 25.05
CA ASP A 167 -10.46 4.32 24.61
C ASP A 167 -10.57 3.33 23.45
N TRP A 168 -11.55 2.44 23.53
CA TRP A 168 -11.86 1.52 22.45
C TRP A 168 -12.29 2.25 21.18
N LEU A 169 -13.13 3.27 21.32
CA LEU A 169 -13.51 4.13 20.20
C LEU A 169 -12.31 4.89 19.62
N LEU A 170 -11.46 5.45 20.47
CA LEU A 170 -10.30 6.21 20.05
C LEU A 170 -9.30 5.35 19.25
N ASP A 171 -8.94 4.17 19.77
CA ASP A 171 -7.99 3.28 19.10
C ASP A 171 -8.47 2.90 17.69
N ASN A 172 -9.74 2.50 17.55
CA ASN A 172 -10.33 2.12 16.27
C ASN A 172 -10.46 3.31 15.31
N THR A 173 -10.73 4.50 15.85
CA THR A 173 -10.75 5.73 15.05
C THR A 173 -9.35 6.07 14.50
N VAL A 174 -8.30 5.85 15.29
CA VAL A 174 -6.91 6.02 14.82
C VAL A 174 -6.57 5.00 13.73
N ILE A 175 -6.96 3.73 13.89
CA ILE A 175 -6.78 2.68 12.86
C ILE A 175 -7.50 3.08 11.56
N LEU A 176 -8.75 3.53 11.64
CA LEU A 176 -9.51 4.05 10.50
C LEU A 176 -8.80 5.25 9.83
N GLY A 177 -8.27 6.17 10.63
CA GLY A 177 -7.50 7.31 10.14
C GLY A 177 -6.27 6.87 9.34
N LEU A 178 -5.52 5.89 9.84
CA LEU A 178 -4.37 5.31 9.16
C LEU A 178 -4.76 4.65 7.82
N TYR A 179 -5.82 3.84 7.80
CA TYR A 179 -6.33 3.26 6.55
C TYR A 179 -6.72 4.33 5.53
N THR A 180 -7.36 5.42 5.98
CA THR A 180 -7.73 6.54 5.11
C THR A 180 -6.50 7.21 4.51
N VAL A 181 -5.45 7.43 5.32
CA VAL A 181 -4.17 7.97 4.84
C VAL A 181 -3.52 7.04 3.81
N PHE A 182 -3.56 5.72 4.02
CA PHE A 182 -3.03 4.76 3.04
C PHE A 182 -3.82 4.74 1.74
N VAL A 183 -5.16 4.81 1.78
CA VAL A 183 -6.01 4.94 0.59
C VAL A 183 -5.63 6.19 -0.21
N LEU A 184 -5.46 7.34 0.46
CA LEU A 184 -5.07 8.58 -0.21
C LEU A 184 -3.66 8.48 -0.80
N ALA A 185 -2.69 7.98 -0.04
CA ALA A 185 -1.32 7.82 -0.49
C ALA A 185 -1.20 6.87 -1.70
N GLU A 186 -1.89 5.72 -1.67
CA GLU A 186 -1.95 4.79 -2.80
C GLU A 186 -2.66 5.41 -4.00
N SER A 187 -3.78 6.11 -3.78
CA SER A 187 -4.52 6.78 -4.87
C SER A 187 -3.66 7.81 -5.59
N VAL A 188 -2.98 8.68 -4.84
CA VAL A 188 -2.06 9.69 -5.40
C VAL A 188 -0.95 9.01 -6.18
N HIS A 189 -0.34 7.97 -5.61
CA HIS A 189 0.71 7.22 -6.28
C HIS A 189 0.24 6.57 -7.60
N LEU A 190 -0.94 5.95 -7.61
CA LEU A 190 -1.52 5.32 -8.80
C LEU A 190 -1.81 6.36 -9.89
N ILE A 191 -2.36 7.52 -9.52
CA ILE A 191 -2.62 8.64 -10.43
C ILE A 191 -1.31 9.14 -11.04
N LEU A 192 -0.25 9.29 -10.25
CA LEU A 192 1.06 9.74 -10.74
C LEU A 192 1.66 8.74 -11.73
N ILE A 193 1.62 7.44 -11.43
CA ILE A 193 2.11 6.41 -12.37
C ILE A 193 1.28 6.41 -13.66
N TYR A 194 -0.05 6.52 -13.55
CA TYR A 194 -0.93 6.52 -14.72
C TYR A 194 -0.64 7.73 -15.62
N ARG A 195 -0.48 8.93 -15.03
CA ARG A 195 -0.11 10.14 -15.77
C ARG A 195 1.23 10.01 -16.47
N LEU A 196 2.25 9.48 -15.80
CA LEU A 196 3.57 9.29 -16.41
C LEU A 196 3.55 8.26 -17.55
N THR A 197 2.81 7.16 -17.37
CA THR A 197 2.65 6.14 -18.41
C THR A 197 1.91 6.70 -19.63
N PHE A 198 0.87 7.49 -19.39
CA PHE A 198 0.11 8.15 -20.46
C PHE A 198 0.99 9.15 -21.25
N LEU A 199 1.78 9.96 -20.55
CA LEU A 199 2.72 10.91 -21.16
C LEU A 199 3.81 10.20 -21.98
N ALA A 200 4.34 9.08 -21.48
CA ALA A 200 5.32 8.28 -22.21
C ALA A 200 4.76 7.71 -23.51
N ASN A 201 3.49 7.31 -23.53
CA ASN A 201 2.82 6.77 -24.72
C ASN A 201 2.44 7.85 -25.75
N THR A 202 2.37 9.13 -25.35
CA THR A 202 1.98 10.24 -26.25
C THR A 202 3.16 10.90 -26.96
N ILE A 203 4.40 10.63 -26.53
CA ILE A 203 5.60 11.04 -27.28
C ILE A 203 5.93 9.91 -28.26
N PRO A 204 5.59 10.02 -29.56
CA PRO A 204 6.05 9.04 -30.54
C PRO A 204 7.59 9.08 -30.53
N THR A 205 8.19 7.96 -30.16
CA THR A 205 9.63 7.75 -30.26
C THR A 205 10.03 7.91 -31.73
N GLN A 206 10.45 9.11 -32.13
CA GLN A 206 11.24 9.35 -33.34
C GLN A 206 12.68 8.81 -33.13
N ALA A 207 12.81 7.61 -32.55
CA ALA A 207 14.07 6.89 -32.42
C ALA A 207 14.06 5.78 -33.47
N GLY A 208 14.23 6.19 -34.72
CA GLY A 208 14.22 5.30 -35.88
C GLY A 208 14.89 5.87 -37.12
N LYS A 209 15.58 7.02 -37.02
CA LYS A 209 16.63 7.35 -37.97
C LYS A 209 17.96 7.29 -37.23
N PRO A 210 18.91 6.43 -37.63
CA PRO A 210 20.29 6.65 -37.22
C PRO A 210 20.62 8.09 -37.62
N PHE A 211 21.17 8.84 -36.68
CA PHE A 211 21.86 10.08 -37.00
C PHE A 211 23.03 9.67 -37.89
N GLU A 212 22.80 9.70 -39.21
CA GLU A 212 23.86 9.51 -40.20
C GLU A 212 24.90 10.60 -39.92
N VAL A 213 26.05 10.14 -39.43
CA VAL A 213 27.27 10.93 -39.29
C VAL A 213 27.84 11.16 -40.69
N HIS A 214 27.07 11.80 -41.58
CA HIS A 214 27.53 12.21 -42.90
C HIS A 214 27.76 13.73 -42.99
N ASP A 215 27.29 14.51 -42.01
CA ASP A 215 27.44 15.98 -42.02
C ASP A 215 28.62 16.52 -41.21
N LEU A 216 29.40 15.64 -40.55
CA LEU A 216 30.60 16.05 -39.79
C LEU A 216 31.88 16.13 -40.64
N GLU A 217 31.88 15.61 -41.86
CA GLU A 217 32.99 15.75 -42.81
C GLU A 217 32.90 17.04 -43.64
N ALA A 218 31.69 17.52 -43.96
CA ALA A 218 31.50 18.78 -44.69
C ALA A 218 31.90 20.04 -43.88
N SER A 219 32.01 19.94 -42.55
CA SER A 219 32.42 21.07 -41.69
C SER A 219 33.94 21.15 -41.49
N LYS A 220 34.71 20.08 -41.74
CA LYS A 220 36.17 20.11 -41.61
C LYS A 220 36.86 20.79 -42.79
N ASP A 221 36.28 20.70 -43.99
CA ASP A 221 36.86 21.34 -45.18
C ASP A 221 36.70 22.87 -45.17
N LEU A 222 35.68 23.40 -44.49
CA LEU A 222 35.50 24.86 -44.34
C LEU A 222 36.44 25.49 -43.30
N LEU A 223 36.96 24.72 -42.33
CA LEU A 223 37.90 25.22 -41.33
C LEU A 223 39.38 25.15 -41.77
N SER A 224 39.70 24.39 -42.83
CA SER A 224 41.06 24.34 -43.38
C SER A 224 41.41 25.52 -44.29
N TYR A 225 40.43 26.30 -44.78
CA TYR A 225 40.69 27.42 -45.70
C TYR A 225 40.91 28.78 -45.02
N SER A 226 40.69 28.89 -43.71
CA SER A 226 40.79 30.16 -42.98
C SER A 226 42.15 30.41 -42.29
N THR A 227 43.11 29.49 -42.37
CA THR A 227 44.39 29.57 -41.61
C THR A 227 45.64 29.84 -42.44
N THR A 228 45.52 30.05 -43.76
CA THR A 228 46.67 30.33 -44.66
C THR A 228 46.81 31.79 -45.12
N GLY A 229 46.03 32.73 -44.56
CA GLY A 229 45.97 34.13 -45.03
C GLY A 229 46.51 35.21 -44.08
N LEU A 230 47.47 34.91 -43.21
CA LEU A 230 48.15 35.93 -42.37
C LEU A 230 49.64 35.57 -42.22
N ARG A 231 50.42 35.99 -43.21
CA ARG A 231 51.86 36.25 -43.11
C ARG A 231 52.17 37.53 -43.84
#